data_AF-A0AAW2ILD8-F1
#
_entry.id   AF-A0AAW2ILD8-F1
#
_cell.length_a   1.000
_cell.length_b   1.000
_cell.length_c   1.000
_cell.angle_alpha   90.00
_cell.angle_beta   90.00
_cell.angle_gamma   90.00
#
_symmetry.space_group_name_H-M   'P 1'
#
loop_
_entity.id
_entity.type
_entity.pdbx_description
1 polymer ?
#
loop_
_entity_poly.entity_id
_entity_poly.type
_entity_poly.pdbx_seq_one_letter_code
_entity_poly.pdbx_strand_id
1 'polypeptide(L)'
;MREKAVEHLMAAAKLNPQNAVAFRYLGHYYARIAPEPQRALKCYQRAVVINPDDLEAGEACDVAVRGTSLAGNFSCSWKLHGDIQAGNASDAVEE
;
A
#
# COMPACT_ATOMS: atom_id res chain seq x y z
N MET A 1 11.09 18.68 10.51
CA MET A 1 9.80 18.96 9.80
C MET A 1 8.97 17.70 9.56
N ARG A 2 9.54 16.57 9.11
CA ARG A 2 8.78 15.35 8.78
C ARG A 2 8.22 14.57 9.97
N GLU A 3 8.88 14.60 11.13
CA GLU A 3 8.41 13.93 12.36
C GLU A 3 7.07 14.48 12.86
N LYS A 4 6.92 15.82 12.89
CA LYS A 4 5.65 16.47 13.26
C LYS A 4 4.50 16.08 12.33
N ALA A 5 4.78 15.92 11.03
CA ALA A 5 3.77 15.47 10.07
C ALA A 5 3.28 14.06 10.42
N VAL A 6 4.17 13.17 10.85
CA VAL A 6 3.79 11.82 11.31
C VAL A 6 2.94 11.86 12.56
N GLU A 7 3.23 12.74 13.51
CA GLU A 7 2.42 12.88 14.73
C GLU A 7 0.99 13.33 14.39
N HIS A 8 0.84 14.30 13.49
CA HIS A 8 -0.46 14.73 13.00
C HIS A 8 -1.20 13.62 12.23
N LEU A 9 -0.50 12.87 11.38
CA LEU A 9 -1.09 11.73 10.64
C LEU A 9 -1.50 10.60 11.59
N MET A 10 -0.74 10.36 12.65
CA MET A 10 -1.05 9.33 13.65
C MET A 10 -2.25 9.75 14.51
N ALA A 11 -2.35 11.03 14.88
CA ALA A 11 -3.55 11.58 15.52
C ALA A 11 -4.77 11.48 14.59
N ALA A 12 -4.61 11.81 13.30
CA ALA A 12 -5.65 11.67 12.31
C ALA A 12 -6.08 10.20 12.11
N ALA A 13 -5.15 9.25 12.11
CA ALA A 13 -5.45 7.83 12.03
C ALA A 13 -6.16 7.30 13.29
N LYS A 14 -5.91 7.89 14.47
CA LYS A 14 -6.64 7.59 15.72
C LYS A 14 -8.06 8.14 15.69
N LEU A 15 -8.24 9.34 15.14
CA LEU A 15 -9.56 9.97 15.01
C LEU A 15 -10.39 9.28 13.92
N ASN A 16 -9.76 8.99 12.78
CA ASN A 16 -10.39 8.37 11.60
C ASN A 16 -9.58 7.14 11.16
N PRO A 17 -9.93 5.95 11.68
CA PRO A 17 -9.25 4.70 11.33
C PRO A 17 -9.49 4.26 9.88
N GLN A 18 -10.40 4.92 9.15
CA GLN A 18 -10.66 4.71 7.72
C GLN A 18 -9.95 5.74 6.82
N ASN A 19 -8.94 6.45 7.33
CA ASN A 19 -8.19 7.40 6.51
C ASN A 19 -7.02 6.69 5.79
N ALA A 20 -7.25 6.19 4.58
CA ALA A 20 -6.24 5.52 3.76
C ALA A 20 -4.99 6.40 3.52
N VAL A 21 -5.21 7.70 3.27
CA VAL A 21 -4.14 8.68 3.00
C VAL A 21 -3.20 8.83 4.20
N ALA A 22 -3.73 8.79 5.43
CA ALA A 22 -2.90 8.85 6.64
C ALA A 22 -1.95 7.64 6.75
N PHE A 23 -2.45 6.43 6.47
CA PHE A 23 -1.65 5.21 6.46
C PHE A 23 -0.60 5.20 5.34
N ARG A 24 -0.94 5.74 4.17
CA ARG A 24 0.01 5.91 3.05
C ARG A 24 1.18 6.80 3.43
N TYR A 25 0.93 7.99 3.98
CA TYR A 25 2.01 8.89 4.40
C TYR A 25 2.85 8.32 5.56
N LEU A 26 2.23 7.58 6.49
CA LEU A 26 2.95 6.82 7.51
C LEU A 26 3.88 5.78 6.88
N GLY A 27 3.42 5.06 5.85
CA GLY A 27 4.23 4.12 5.08
C GLY A 27 5.45 4.81 4.43
N HIS A 28 5.27 5.99 3.84
CA HIS A 28 6.39 6.75 3.24
C HIS A 28 7.40 7.19 4.29
N TYR A 29 6.94 7.51 5.49
CA TYR A 29 7.81 7.85 6.60
C TYR A 29 8.65 6.64 7.04
N TYR A 30 8.05 5.47 7.22
CA TYR A 30 8.80 4.23 7.53
C TYR A 30 9.67 3.75 6.35
N ALA A 31 9.32 4.06 5.10
CA ALA A 31 10.18 3.72 3.98
C ALA A 31 11.45 4.62 3.91
N ARG A 32 11.34 5.89 4.33
CA ARG A 32 12.41 6.90 4.12
C ARG A 32 13.17 7.33 5.38
N ILE A 33 12.52 7.34 6.53
CA ILE A 33 13.07 7.89 7.77
C ILE A 33 13.54 6.78 8.70
N ALA A 34 12.69 5.80 8.95
CA ALA A 34 12.99 4.64 9.78
C ALA A 34 12.89 3.39 8.92
N PRO A 35 13.96 2.97 8.21
CA PRO A 35 13.95 2.00 7.10
C PRO A 35 13.55 0.59 7.56
N GLU A 36 12.28 0.47 7.94
CA GLU A 36 11.60 -0.74 8.39
C GLU A 36 10.59 -1.11 7.30
N PRO A 37 11.04 -1.74 6.21
CA PRO A 37 10.20 -1.96 5.03
C PRO A 37 9.02 -2.90 5.36
N GLN A 38 9.18 -3.78 6.35
CA GLN A 38 8.10 -4.62 6.90
C GLN A 38 6.97 -3.81 7.55
N ARG A 39 7.30 -2.74 8.29
CA ARG A 39 6.29 -1.86 8.89
C ARG A 39 5.62 -0.98 7.84
N ALA A 40 6.41 -0.42 6.91
CA ALA A 40 5.90 0.36 5.80
C ALA A 40 4.89 -0.45 4.97
N LEU A 41 5.22 -1.69 4.63
CA LEU A 41 4.35 -2.63 3.93
C LEU A 41 2.99 -2.79 4.63
N LYS A 42 2.98 -3.04 5.94
CA LYS A 42 1.74 -3.17 6.71
C LYS A 42 0.90 -1.89 6.68
N CYS A 43 1.52 -0.72 6.72
CA CYS A 43 0.83 0.56 6.60
C CYS A 43 0.18 0.72 5.21
N TYR A 44 0.91 0.42 4.14
CA TYR A 44 0.39 0.51 2.78
C TYR A 44 -0.71 -0.52 2.49
N GLN A 45 -0.54 -1.78 2.93
CA GLN A 45 -1.59 -2.79 2.83
C GLN A 45 -2.89 -2.34 3.48
N ARG A 46 -2.79 -1.70 4.65
CA ARG A 46 -3.96 -1.17 5.34
C ARG A 46 -4.61 -0.02 4.58
N ALA A 47 -3.81 0.85 3.95
CA ALA A 47 -4.33 1.91 3.09
C ALA A 47 -5.10 1.36 1.88
N VAL A 48 -4.57 0.34 1.21
CA VAL A 48 -5.21 -0.33 0.06
C VAL A 48 -6.49 -1.06 0.48
N VAL A 49 -6.52 -1.70 1.65
CA VAL A 49 -7.73 -2.34 2.16
C VAL A 49 -8.82 -1.32 2.48
N ILE A 50 -8.45 -0.14 2.97
CA ILE A 50 -9.40 0.94 3.28
C ILE A 50 -9.91 1.60 2.00
N ASN A 51 -9.03 1.87 1.04
CA ASN A 51 -9.38 2.45 -0.24
C ASN A 51 -8.63 1.72 -1.37
N PRO A 52 -9.26 0.69 -1.98
CA PRO A 52 -8.65 -0.06 -3.08
C PRO A 52 -8.56 0.76 -4.38
N ASP A 53 -9.36 1.83 -4.51
CA ASP A 53 -9.31 2.74 -5.66
C ASP A 53 -8.18 3.77 -5.56
N ASP A 54 -7.46 3.84 -4.42
CA ASP A 54 -6.28 4.69 -4.26
C ASP A 54 -5.08 4.05 -4.98
N LEU A 55 -4.95 4.37 -6.27
CA LEU A 55 -3.82 4.00 -7.12
C LEU A 55 -2.47 4.32 -6.47
N GLU A 56 -2.36 5.46 -5.77
CA GLU A 56 -1.11 5.90 -5.15
C GLU A 56 -0.77 5.04 -3.92
N ALA A 57 -1.77 4.56 -3.17
CA ALA A 57 -1.57 3.58 -2.10
C ALA A 57 -1.16 2.20 -2.65
N GLY A 58 -1.76 1.78 -3.77
CA GLY A 58 -1.41 0.55 -4.48
C GLY A 58 0.03 0.56 -4.99
N GLU A 59 0.44 1.62 -5.67
CA GLU A 59 1.81 1.83 -6.15
C GLU A 59 2.81 1.86 -4.99
N ALA A 60 2.50 2.58 -3.91
CA ALA A 60 3.37 2.66 -2.74
C ALA A 60 3.50 1.31 -2.02
N CYS A 61 2.43 0.51 -1.99
CA CYS A 61 2.45 -0.88 -1.51
C CYS A 61 3.36 -1.75 -2.39
N ASP A 62 3.22 -1.68 -3.72
CA ASP A 62 4.02 -2.46 -4.67
C ASP A 62 5.51 -2.12 -4.55
N VAL A 63 5.86 -0.84 -4.43
CA VAL A 63 7.24 -0.39 -4.18
C VAL A 63 7.77 -0.95 -2.85
N ALA A 64 6.96 -0.95 -1.79
CA ALA A 64 7.35 -1.53 -0.51
C ALA A 64 7.50 -3.07 -0.56
N VAL A 65 6.63 -3.75 -1.30
CA VAL A 65 6.73 -5.20 -1.56
C VAL A 65 8.03 -5.49 -2.30
N ARG A 66 8.32 -4.80 -3.40
CA ARG A 66 9.56 -4.98 -4.18
C ARG A 66 10.81 -4.72 -3.33
N GLY A 67 10.77 -3.71 -2.47
CA GLY A 67 11.85 -3.41 -1.52
C GLY A 67 12.07 -4.50 -0.47
N THR A 68 11.01 -5.19 -0.02
CA THR A 68 11.10 -6.34 0.90
C THR A 68 11.42 -7.66 0.20
N SER A 69 10.98 -7.87 -1.05
CA SER A 69 11.21 -9.09 -1.84
C SER A 69 12.69 -9.33 -2.15
N LEU A 70 13.52 -8.30 -2.22
CA LEU A 70 14.98 -8.45 -2.31
C LEU A 70 15.59 -9.08 -1.04
N ALA A 71 14.92 -8.97 0.10
CA ALA A 71 15.26 -9.67 1.34
C ALA A 71 14.42 -10.96 1.42
N GLY A 72 14.84 -11.99 0.68
CA GLY A 72 14.10 -13.22 0.46
C GLY A 72 13.38 -13.78 1.70
N ASN A 73 12.05 -13.65 1.71
CA ASN A 73 11.12 -14.46 2.49
C ASN A 73 9.73 -14.36 1.83
N PHE A 74 9.40 -15.38 1.04
CA PHE A 74 8.11 -15.55 0.39
C PHE A 74 7.03 -15.87 1.42
N SER A 75 5.92 -15.12 1.43
CA SER A 75 4.66 -15.67 1.92
C SER A 75 3.38 -15.02 1.37
N CYS A 76 3.36 -13.75 0.91
CA CYS A 76 2.06 -13.09 0.62
C CYS A 76 1.97 -12.27 -0.69
N SER A 77 2.73 -12.60 -1.74
CA SER A 77 2.77 -11.74 -2.95
C SER A 77 1.67 -11.97 -4.01
N TRP A 78 0.82 -12.98 -3.96
CA TRP A 78 0.12 -13.43 -5.20
C TRP A 78 -1.40 -13.21 -5.28
N LYS A 79 -2.08 -12.71 -4.24
CA LYS A 79 -3.54 -12.55 -4.30
C LYS A 79 -3.99 -11.12 -4.62
N LEU A 80 -3.27 -10.43 -5.51
CA LEU A 80 -3.65 -9.10 -6.03
C LEU A 80 -3.35 -8.91 -7.52
N HIS A 81 -2.57 -9.80 -8.16
CA HIS A 81 -2.48 -9.84 -9.64
C HIS A 81 -3.66 -10.58 -10.29
N GLY A 82 -4.65 -11.03 -9.52
CA GLY A 82 -5.78 -11.84 -10.00
C GLY A 82 -7.01 -11.07 -10.48
N ASP A 83 -7.18 -9.79 -10.12
CA ASP A 83 -8.50 -9.14 -10.23
C ASP A 83 -8.56 -7.88 -11.11
N ILE A 84 -7.43 -7.37 -11.65
CA ILE A 84 -7.43 -6.14 -12.50
C ILE A 84 -7.46 -6.44 -14.02
N GLN A 85 -7.39 -7.71 -14.45
CA GLN A 85 -7.56 -8.08 -15.87
C GLN A 85 -8.86 -8.83 -16.20
N ALA A 86 -9.82 -8.94 -15.28
CA ALA A 86 -11.10 -9.65 -15.54
C ALA A 86 -12.30 -8.71 -15.79
N GLY A 87 -12.05 -7.44 -16.12
CA GLY A 87 -13.11 -6.43 -16.33
C GLY A 87 -13.27 -5.91 -17.76
N ASN A 88 -12.40 -6.28 -18.70
CA ASN A 88 -12.49 -5.73 -20.06
C ASN A 88 -11.95 -6.70 -21.11
N ALA A 89 -12.76 -7.71 -21.43
CA ALA A 89 -12.66 -8.48 -22.66
C ALA A 89 -14.09 -8.76 -23.16
N SER A 90 -14.84 -7.68 -23.39
CA SER A 90 -15.95 -7.68 -24.33
C SER A 90 -15.41 -7.25 -25.68
N ASP A 91 -14.63 -8.12 -26.35
CA ASP A 91 -14.43 -8.11 -27.80
C ASP A 91 -13.52 -9.27 -28.22
N ALA A 92 -13.84 -9.84 -29.38
CA ALA A 92 -13.27 -11.04 -30.03
C ALA A 92 -13.93 -12.37 -29.58
N VAL A 93 -14.98 -12.90 -30.23
CA VAL A 93 -14.96 -13.67 -31.51
C VAL A 93 -13.62 -14.38 -31.73
N GLU A 94 -13.57 -15.70 -31.92
CA GLU A 94 -14.13 -16.42 -33.06
C GLU A 94 -14.08 -17.95 -32.82
N GLU A 95 -15.03 -18.66 -33.44
CA GLU A 95 -15.01 -20.04 -34.00
C GLU A 95 -14.24 -21.19 -33.31
#